data_AF-A0A930D9Y7-F1
#
_entry.id   AF-A0A930D9Y7-F1
#
_cell.length_a   1.000
_cell.length_b   1.000
_cell.length_c   1.000
_cell.angle_alpha   90.00
_cell.angle_beta   90.00
_cell.angle_gamma   90.00
#
_symmetry.space_group_name_H-M   'P 1'
#
loop_
_entity.id
_entity.type
_entity.pdbx_description
1 polymer ?
#
loop_
_entity_poly.entity_id
_entity_poly.type
_entity_poly.pdbx_seq_one_letter_code
_entity_poly.pdbx_strand_id
1 'polypeptide(L)' 'MGSYYKKCPYCGRAMEKGSIPPGRSSLKWKSEYENRSRINYMFNFDKKDVELASVWGEIYCTAYLCRVCRKIVIDV' A
#
# COMPACT_ATOMS: atom_id res chain seq x y z
N MET A 1 20.21 -20.91 4.35
CA MET A 1 20.14 -19.46 4.04
C MET A 1 18.79 -19.19 3.38
N GLY A 2 17.77 -18.84 4.18
CA GLY A 2 16.43 -18.59 3.66
C GLY A 2 16.42 -17.24 2.94
N SER A 3 16.32 -17.27 1.62
CA SER A 3 16.36 -16.05 0.82
C SER A 3 15.14 -15.18 1.18
N TYR A 4 15.39 -13.95 1.63
CA TYR A 4 14.42 -12.95 2.12
C TYR A 4 13.54 -12.36 0.99
N TYR A 5 13.26 -13.11 -0.07
CA TYR A 5 12.43 -12.65 -1.17
C TYR A 5 10.94 -12.93 -0.89
N LYS A 6 10.09 -11.91 -1.10
CA LYS A 6 8.64 -12.09 -1.04
C LYS A 6 8.18 -12.83 -2.30
N LYS A 7 7.32 -13.83 -2.13
CA LYS A 7 6.68 -14.57 -3.24
C LYS A 7 5.34 -13.94 -3.57
N CYS A 8 5.03 -13.88 -4.86
CA CYS A 8 3.74 -13.42 -5.36
C CYS A 8 2.65 -14.39 -4.88
N PRO A 9 1.62 -13.92 -4.16
CA PRO A 9 0.56 -14.80 -3.64
C PRO A 9 -0.31 -15.40 -4.76
N TYR A 10 -0.23 -14.86 -5.98
CA TYR A 10 -1.01 -15.31 -7.12
C TYR A 10 -0.30 -16.35 -8.00
N CYS A 11 1.03 -16.29 -8.10
CA CYS A 11 1.78 -17.17 -9.02
C CYS A 11 3.03 -17.82 -8.40
N GLY A 12 3.31 -17.57 -7.12
CA GLY A 12 4.43 -18.15 -6.37
C GLY A 12 5.84 -17.64 -6.75
N ARG A 13 5.97 -16.84 -7.81
CA ARG A 13 7.27 -16.30 -8.27
C ARG A 13 7.81 -15.23 -7.34
N ALA A 14 9.12 -15.03 -7.36
CA ALA A 14 9.78 -13.94 -6.64
C ALA A 14 9.26 -12.56 -7.09
N MET A 15 9.21 -11.62 -6.16
CA MET A 15 8.77 -10.25 -6.38
C MET A 15 9.94 -9.27 -6.23
N GLU A 16 9.90 -8.19 -7.00
CA GLU A 16 10.83 -7.08 -6.93
C GLU A 16 10.47 -6.17 -5.76
N LYS A 17 11.41 -5.91 -4.84
CA LYS A 17 11.22 -4.98 -3.73
C LYS A 17 11.35 -3.54 -4.22
N GLY A 18 10.44 -2.66 -3.80
CA GLY A 18 10.47 -1.23 -4.06
C GLY A 18 9.79 -0.44 -2.94
N SER A 19 9.65 0.87 -3.14
CA SER A 19 8.96 1.80 -2.24
C SER A 19 7.89 2.57 -2.99
N ILE A 20 6.90 3.08 -2.25
CA ILE A 20 5.88 4.00 -2.76
C ILE A 20 6.22 5.39 -2.22
N PRO A 21 6.83 6.28 -3.02
CA PRO A 21 7.13 7.63 -2.57
C PRO A 21 5.85 8.48 -2.50
N PRO A 22 5.80 9.50 -1.62
CA PRO A 22 4.71 10.45 -1.59
C PRO A 22 4.70 11.29 -2.88
N GLY A 23 3.50 11.72 -3.28
CA GLY A 23 3.32 12.66 -4.38
C GLY A 23 3.27 14.11 -3.87
N ARG A 24 2.38 14.93 -4.46
CA ARG A 24 2.05 16.27 -3.92
C ARG A 24 1.24 16.22 -2.62
N SER A 25 0.67 15.07 -2.30
CA SER A 25 -0.10 14.77 -1.10
C SER A 25 0.27 13.38 -0.58
N SER A 26 -0.03 13.09 0.69
CA SER A 26 0.10 11.74 1.24
C SER A 26 -0.74 10.75 0.43
N LEU A 27 -0.20 9.55 0.20
CA LEU A 27 -0.91 8.46 -0.45
C LEU A 27 -1.56 7.59 0.61
N LYS A 28 -2.84 7.26 0.40
CA LYS A 28 -3.65 6.48 1.35
C LYS A 28 -4.42 5.40 0.62
N TRP A 29 -4.46 4.21 1.19
CA TRP A 29 -5.46 3.21 0.82
C TRP A 29 -6.78 3.57 1.48
N LYS A 30 -7.85 3.63 0.69
CA LYS A 30 -9.22 3.83 1.16
C LYS A 30 -10.05 2.64 0.75
N SER A 31 -10.80 2.08 1.69
CA SER A 31 -11.79 1.07 1.37
C SER A 31 -12.91 1.67 0.51
N GLU A 32 -13.32 0.95 -0.52
CA GLU A 32 -14.50 1.28 -1.33
C GLU A 32 -15.82 0.98 -0.60
N TYR A 33 -15.78 0.31 0.56
CA TYR A 33 -16.98 -0.18 1.26
C TYR A 33 -18.01 0.93 1.47
N GLU A 34 -19.21 0.70 0.93
CA GLU A 34 -20.31 1.66 0.73
C GLU A 34 -20.94 2.23 2.03
N ASN A 35 -20.50 1.82 3.21
CA ASN A 35 -21.06 2.23 4.50
C ASN A 35 -20.25 3.33 5.22
N ARG A 36 -19.47 4.12 4.48
CA ARG A 36 -18.81 5.31 5.04
C ARG A 36 -19.60 6.56 4.69
N SER A 37 -19.99 7.33 5.71
CA SER A 37 -20.51 8.67 5.49
C SER A 37 -19.47 9.51 4.72
N ARG A 38 -19.94 10.42 3.86
CA ARG A 38 -19.08 11.32 3.08
C ARG A 38 -18.07 12.08 3.95
N ILE A 39 -18.48 12.51 5.15
CA ILE A 39 -17.63 13.21 6.11
C ILE A 39 -16.48 12.31 6.58
N ASN A 40 -16.78 11.05 6.95
CA ASN A 40 -15.73 10.11 7.35
C ASN A 40 -14.82 9.74 6.19
N TYR A 41 -15.34 9.61 4.97
CA TYR A 41 -14.52 9.37 3.79
C TYR A 41 -13.55 10.53 3.49
N MET A 42 -14.00 11.78 3.68
CA MET A 42 -13.22 12.98 3.39
C MET A 42 -12.16 13.26 4.46
N PHE A 43 -12.51 13.14 5.74
CA PHE A 43 -11.63 13.51 6.86
C PHE A 43 -11.00 12.32 7.60
N ASN A 44 -11.38 11.08 7.27
CA ASN A 44 -10.91 9.86 7.93
C ASN A 44 -11.14 9.84 9.45
N PHE A 45 -12.27 10.36 9.95
CA PHE A 45 -12.56 10.39 11.40
C PHE A 45 -12.66 9.01 12.03
N ASP A 46 -13.11 8.01 11.27
CA ASP A 46 -13.18 6.62 11.70
C ASP A 46 -11.85 5.87 11.51
N LYS A 47 -10.78 6.56 11.09
CA LYS A 47 -9.39 6.07 11.04
C LYS A 47 -9.20 4.75 10.28
N LYS A 48 -10.01 4.46 9.26
CA LYS A 48 -9.87 3.24 8.42
C LYS A 48 -9.00 3.43 7.19
N ASP A 49 -8.56 4.66 6.88
CA ASP A 49 -7.57 4.87 5.82
C ASP A 49 -6.20 4.39 6.31
N VAL A 50 -5.45 3.71 5.44
CA VAL A 50 -4.08 3.30 5.71
C VAL A 50 -3.13 4.25 4.98
N GLU A 51 -2.26 4.94 5.71
CA GLU A 51 -1.26 5.83 5.11
C GLU A 51 -0.10 5.02 4.55
N LEU A 52 0.12 5.14 3.24
CA LEU A 52 1.15 4.39 2.50
C LEU A 52 2.43 5.23 2.35
N ALA A 53 2.27 6.53 2.17
CA ALA A 53 3.36 7.48 2.07
C ALA A 53 2.95 8.85 2.58
N SER A 54 3.81 9.52 3.34
CA SER A 54 3.54 10.86 3.89
C SER A 54 4.45 11.93 3.30
N VAL A 55 3.88 13.09 2.95
CA VAL A 55 4.68 14.26 2.49
C VAL A 55 5.41 14.94 3.65
N TRP A 56 4.85 14.83 4.87
CA TRP A 56 5.30 15.56 6.05
C TRP A 56 6.03 14.68 7.06
N GLY A 57 6.39 13.44 6.71
CA GLY A 57 7.05 12.49 7.60
C GLY A 57 7.78 11.36 6.85
N GLU A 58 8.42 10.45 7.59
CA GLU A 58 9.24 9.34 7.05
C GLU A 58 8.45 8.06 6.74
N ILE A 59 7.14 8.15 6.51
CA ILE A 59 6.35 6.97 6.19
C ILE A 59 6.56 6.64 4.72
N TYR A 60 7.25 5.53 4.46
CA TYR A 60 7.38 4.90 3.15
C TYR A 60 7.10 3.40 3.31
N CYS A 61 5.96 2.93 2.83
CA CYS A 61 5.69 1.50 2.87
C CYS A 61 6.61 0.74 1.89
N THR A 62 7.05 -0.44 2.32
CA THR A 62 7.73 -1.37 1.43
C THR A 62 6.69 -2.05 0.56
N ALA A 63 6.92 -2.05 -0.75
CA ALA A 63 6.07 -2.68 -1.72
C ALA A 63 6.84 -3.75 -2.51
N TYR A 64 6.12 -4.73 -3.01
CA TYR A 64 6.67 -5.84 -3.79
C TYR A 64 5.90 -5.96 -5.09
N LEU A 65 6.57 -5.84 -6.24
CA LEU A 65 5.97 -5.94 -7.56
C LEU A 65 6.24 -7.32 -8.17
N CYS A 66 5.17 -8.02 -8.54
CA CYS A 66 5.27 -9.17 -9.43
C CYS A 66 5.14 -8.69 -10.88
N ARG A 67 6.22 -8.71 -11.66
CA ARG A 67 6.23 -8.29 -13.07
C ARG A 67 5.33 -9.15 -13.97
N VAL A 68 5.13 -10.42 -13.61
CA VAL A 68 4.29 -11.37 -14.38
C VAL A 68 2.81 -11.09 -14.16
N CYS A 69 2.36 -11.08 -12.90
CA CYS A 69 0.95 -10.81 -12.59
C CYS A 69 0.58 -9.33 -12.69
N ARG A 70 1.58 -8.44 -12.76
CA ARG A 70 1.43 -6.98 -12.67
C ARG A 70 0.65 -6.56 -11.42
N LYS A 71 0.96 -7.20 -10.30
CA LYS A 71 0.36 -6.94 -8.98
C LYS A 71 1.42 -6.41 -8.03
N ILE A 72 1.03 -5.43 -7.23
CA ILE A 72 1.84 -4.91 -6.13
C ILE A 72 1.23 -5.43 -4.83
N VAL A 73 2.06 -5.97 -3.95
CA VAL A 73 1.71 -6.29 -2.56
C VAL A 73 2.42 -5.27 -1.68
N ILE A 74 1.67 -4.61 -0.80
CA ILE A 74 2.18 -3.61 0.10
C ILE A 74 2.10 -4.18 1.51
N ASP A 75 3.20 -4.13 2.24
CA ASP A 75 3.26 -4.48 3.66
C ASP A 75 2.88 -3.22 4.45
N VAL A 76 1.73 -3.26 5.13
CA VAL A 76 1.12 -2.11 5.84
C VAL A 76 0.89 -2.41 7.31
#